data_AF-A0A0S7YZ09-F1
#
_entry.id   AF-A0A0S7YZ09-F1
#
_cell.length_a   1.000
_cell.length_b   1.000
_cell.length_c   1.000
_cell.angle_alpha   90.00
_cell.angle_beta   90.00
_cell.angle_gamma   90.00
#
_symmetry.space_group_name_H-M   'P 1'
#
loop_
_entity.id
_entity.type
_entity.pdbx_description
1 polymer ?
#
loop_
_entity_poly.entity_id
_entity_poly.type
_entity_poly.pdbx_seq_one_letter_code
_entity_poly.pdbx_strand_id
1 'polypeptide(L)'
;MIDPETERPDYDKMKGSFVWKKNVRPELRYFDGKWRKALIGVNDTFPATAPAVLAEPAADRFTPGAKIYPFKKMIGDQAAAYDAGTDTWKFIVPHLFGLKGGPNPYWVAYDWDLALQDGALYTEQVYTPGTYVFAETEMLLSVNHEVAPAEQALGRNNGCEDCHFSDVIDWQALGCTGDPAQQVGSCP
;
A
#
# COMPACT_ATOMS: atom_id res chain seq x y z
N MET A 1 3.85 12.42 -19.28
CA MET A 1 5.00 11.98 -20.09
C MET A 1 4.84 10.47 -20.33
N ILE A 2 5.79 9.80 -20.97
CA ILE A 2 5.74 8.33 -21.19
C ILE A 2 6.98 7.75 -20.53
N ASP A 3 6.77 6.74 -19.68
CA ASP A 3 7.84 5.98 -19.04
C ASP A 3 8.64 5.22 -20.12
N PRO A 4 9.96 5.44 -20.24
CA PRO A 4 10.74 4.92 -21.35
C PRO A 4 11.01 3.40 -21.28
N GLU A 5 10.87 2.78 -20.11
CA GLU A 5 11.09 1.33 -19.93
C GLU A 5 9.82 0.52 -20.19
N THR A 6 8.69 1.08 -19.79
CA THR A 6 7.39 0.41 -19.83
C THR A 6 6.51 0.86 -20.98
N GLU A 7 6.84 1.99 -21.62
CA GLU A 7 6.08 2.65 -22.68
C GLU A 7 4.66 3.06 -22.23
N ARG A 8 4.47 3.25 -20.92
CA ARG A 8 3.18 3.62 -20.33
C ARG A 8 3.13 5.10 -20.00
N PRO A 9 1.95 5.75 -20.10
CA PRO A 9 1.77 7.09 -19.58
C PRO A 9 2.11 7.15 -18.09
N ASP A 10 2.96 8.09 -17.70
CA ASP A 10 3.37 8.33 -16.31
C ASP A 10 2.55 9.43 -15.63
N TYR A 11 1.60 10.03 -16.35
CA TYR A 11 0.66 11.02 -15.82
C TYR A 11 -0.67 10.95 -16.56
N ASP A 12 -1.76 11.06 -15.81
CA ASP A 12 -3.11 11.23 -16.30
C ASP A 12 -3.80 12.30 -15.43
N LYS A 13 -4.42 13.29 -16.07
CA LYS A 13 -5.09 14.41 -15.37
C LYS A 13 -6.14 13.92 -14.36
N MET A 14 -6.82 12.81 -14.65
CA MET A 14 -7.84 12.20 -13.81
C MET A 14 -7.28 11.44 -12.60
N LYS A 15 -5.99 11.08 -12.62
CA LYS A 15 -5.44 10.06 -11.71
C LYS A 15 -4.08 10.41 -11.08
N GLY A 16 -3.44 11.49 -11.54
CA GLY A 16 -2.13 11.91 -11.06
C GLY A 16 -0.98 11.21 -11.79
N SER A 17 0.13 11.05 -11.07
CA SER A 17 1.38 10.48 -11.60
C SER A 17 1.47 8.97 -11.32
N PHE A 18 2.21 8.26 -12.17
CA PHE A 18 2.44 6.82 -12.05
C PHE A 18 3.93 6.51 -12.09
N VAL A 19 4.35 5.52 -11.31
CA VAL A 19 5.65 4.86 -11.44
C VAL A 19 5.41 3.43 -11.85
N TRP A 20 5.91 3.06 -13.02
CA TRP A 20 5.76 1.70 -13.56
C TRP A 20 7.03 0.90 -13.32
N LYS A 21 6.87 -0.41 -13.12
CA LYS A 21 7.99 -1.35 -13.01
C LYS A 21 7.61 -2.69 -13.64
N LYS A 22 8.59 -3.38 -14.21
CA LYS A 22 8.49 -4.77 -14.72
C LYS A 22 9.41 -5.68 -13.90
N ASN A 23 9.14 -6.99 -13.88
CA ASN A 23 9.96 -7.99 -13.19
C ASN A 23 10.27 -7.63 -11.72
N VAL A 24 9.23 -7.20 -10.99
CA VAL A 24 9.37 -6.64 -9.64
C VAL A 24 9.48 -7.75 -8.61
N ARG A 25 10.49 -7.67 -7.72
CA ARG A 25 10.60 -8.54 -6.56
C ARG A 25 9.44 -8.26 -5.59
N PRO A 26 8.73 -9.29 -5.09
CA PRO A 26 7.69 -9.08 -4.10
C PRO A 26 8.29 -8.68 -2.75
N GLU A 27 7.51 -7.91 -2.00
CA GLU A 27 7.73 -7.61 -0.60
C GLU A 27 7.40 -8.86 0.24
N LEU A 28 8.27 -9.23 1.19
CA LEU A 28 8.07 -10.40 2.03
C LEU A 28 7.54 -10.02 3.41
N ARG A 29 6.47 -10.67 3.86
CA ARG A 29 5.87 -10.47 5.20
C ARG A 29 5.44 -11.78 5.82
N TYR A 30 5.42 -11.84 7.15
CA TYR A 30 4.77 -12.93 7.86
C TYR A 30 3.26 -12.88 7.65
N PHE A 31 2.65 -14.04 7.41
CA PHE A 31 1.23 -14.15 7.11
C PHE A 31 0.64 -15.44 7.67
N ASP A 32 -0.51 -15.32 8.33
CA ASP A 32 -1.30 -16.42 8.92
C ASP A 32 -2.69 -16.58 8.24
N GLY A 33 -2.92 -15.89 7.11
CA GLY A 33 -4.23 -15.83 6.46
C GLY A 33 -5.05 -14.59 6.80
N LYS A 34 -4.66 -13.80 7.81
CA LYS A 34 -5.42 -12.63 8.28
C LYS A 34 -4.81 -11.31 7.84
N TRP A 35 -5.67 -10.30 7.74
CA TRP A 35 -5.35 -8.97 7.24
C TRP A 35 -5.77 -7.91 8.24
N ARG A 36 -4.97 -6.85 8.35
CA ARG A 36 -5.43 -5.54 8.84
C ARG A 36 -5.80 -4.70 7.63
N LYS A 37 -6.96 -4.05 7.70
CA LYS A 37 -7.48 -3.21 6.62
C LYS A 37 -8.10 -1.95 7.20
N ALA A 38 -7.90 -0.83 6.54
CA ALA A 38 -8.68 0.38 6.79
C ALA A 38 -10.10 0.17 6.24
N LEU A 39 -11.09 0.40 7.08
CA LEU A 39 -12.51 0.30 6.75
C LEU A 39 -13.20 1.62 7.10
N ILE A 40 -13.91 2.17 6.13
CA ILE A 40 -14.63 3.44 6.24
C ILE A 40 -15.59 3.37 7.43
N GLY A 41 -15.52 4.38 8.30
CA GLY A 41 -16.38 4.49 9.49
C GLY A 41 -16.10 3.50 10.61
N VAL A 42 -15.04 2.67 10.50
CA VAL A 42 -14.66 1.68 11.52
C VAL A 42 -13.26 1.97 12.07
N ASN A 43 -12.28 2.09 11.18
CA ASN A 43 -10.87 2.28 11.53
C ASN A 43 -10.11 3.00 10.39
N ASP A 44 -10.73 4.03 9.81
CA ASP A 44 -10.22 4.82 8.69
C ASP A 44 -9.43 6.07 9.11
N THR A 45 -9.05 6.15 10.39
CA THR A 45 -8.24 7.22 10.97
C THR A 45 -6.81 6.74 11.25
N PHE A 46 -5.81 7.60 11.00
CA PHE A 46 -4.40 7.27 11.15
C PHE A 46 -3.54 8.49 11.60
N PRO A 47 -2.36 8.23 12.23
CA PRO A 47 -1.47 9.30 12.68
C PRO A 47 -0.90 10.16 11.55
N ALA A 48 -0.59 11.42 11.85
CA ALA A 48 -0.11 12.38 10.87
C ALA A 48 1.37 12.29 10.45
N THR A 49 2.04 11.18 10.75
CA THR A 49 3.51 11.09 10.75
C THR A 49 4.09 9.93 9.94
N ALA A 50 3.26 9.03 9.39
CA ALA A 50 3.72 7.87 8.65
C ALA A 50 2.82 7.61 7.43
N PRO A 51 3.32 6.86 6.42
CA PRO A 51 2.46 6.36 5.36
C PRO A 51 1.30 5.58 5.96
N ALA A 52 0.10 5.89 5.52
CA ALA A 52 -1.11 5.27 6.01
C ALA A 52 -1.24 3.87 5.39
N VAL A 53 -1.32 2.84 6.23
CA VAL A 53 -1.43 1.46 5.75
C VAL A 53 -2.88 1.10 5.49
N LEU A 54 -3.23 0.93 4.22
CA LEU A 54 -4.58 0.58 3.80
C LEU A 54 -4.89 -0.90 3.97
N ALA A 55 -3.92 -1.76 3.67
CA ALA A 55 -4.02 -3.18 3.92
C ALA A 55 -2.65 -3.84 4.09
N GLU A 56 -2.53 -4.69 5.09
CA GLU A 56 -1.32 -5.48 5.35
C GLU A 56 -1.65 -6.82 6.02
N PRO A 57 -0.77 -7.83 5.93
CA PRO A 57 -0.82 -9.02 6.78
C PRO A 57 -0.89 -8.64 8.26
N ALA A 58 -1.77 -9.31 9.01
CA ALA A 58 -1.94 -9.01 10.44
C ALA A 58 -0.86 -9.66 11.33
N ALA A 59 -0.15 -10.65 10.78
CA ALA A 59 0.83 -11.47 11.46
C ALA A 59 2.23 -10.85 11.42
N ASP A 60 3.03 -11.24 12.39
CA ASP A 60 4.45 -10.91 12.51
C ASP A 60 5.27 -12.19 12.79
N ARG A 61 6.58 -12.03 12.96
CA ARG A 61 7.49 -13.12 13.31
C ARG A 61 7.18 -13.84 14.62
N PHE A 62 6.38 -13.24 15.51
CA PHE A 62 6.01 -13.81 16.79
C PHE A 62 4.69 -14.56 16.72
N THR A 63 3.95 -14.43 15.62
CA THR A 63 2.65 -15.06 15.42
C THR A 63 2.81 -16.57 15.19
N PRO A 64 2.30 -17.44 16.08
CA PRO A 64 2.47 -18.87 15.93
C PRO A 64 1.87 -19.41 14.62
N GLY A 65 2.68 -20.12 13.84
CA GLY A 65 2.27 -20.72 12.57
C GLY A 65 2.28 -19.78 11.37
N ALA A 66 2.59 -18.49 11.56
CA ALA A 66 2.79 -17.58 10.44
C ALA A 66 4.04 -17.98 9.63
N LYS A 67 3.98 -17.80 8.32
CA LYS A 67 5.12 -18.02 7.41
C LYS A 67 5.36 -16.78 6.57
N ILE A 68 6.54 -16.68 5.97
CA ILE A 68 6.87 -15.60 5.05
C ILE A 68 6.16 -15.83 3.71
N TYR A 69 5.43 -14.83 3.23
CA TYR A 69 4.72 -14.83 1.94
C TYR A 69 5.09 -13.61 1.09
N PRO A 70 4.96 -13.72 -0.25
CA PRO A 70 5.19 -12.62 -1.18
C PRO A 70 3.97 -11.73 -1.39
N PHE A 71 4.20 -10.42 -1.42
CA PHE A 71 3.19 -9.38 -1.64
C PHE A 71 3.68 -8.34 -2.65
N LYS A 72 2.76 -7.83 -3.46
CA LYS A 72 2.96 -6.58 -4.19
C LYS A 72 2.71 -5.43 -3.21
N LYS A 73 3.69 -4.56 -3.04
CA LYS A 73 3.54 -3.30 -2.32
C LYS A 73 3.10 -2.20 -3.28
N MET A 74 1.92 -1.63 -3.04
CA MET A 74 1.37 -0.51 -3.80
C MET A 74 1.47 0.74 -2.95
N ILE A 75 2.27 1.70 -3.43
CA ILE A 75 2.51 2.99 -2.78
C ILE A 75 1.78 4.06 -3.58
N GLY A 76 1.21 5.05 -2.92
CA GLY A 76 0.64 6.22 -3.58
C GLY A 76 0.16 7.28 -2.61
N ASP A 77 -0.32 8.40 -3.14
CA ASP A 77 -0.86 9.50 -2.36
C ASP A 77 -2.37 9.59 -2.55
N GLN A 78 -3.13 9.47 -1.46
CA GLN A 78 -4.59 9.39 -1.53
C GLN A 78 -5.24 10.46 -0.66
N ALA A 79 -6.44 10.87 -1.05
CA ALA A 79 -7.17 11.94 -0.39
C ALA A 79 -7.51 11.56 1.07
N ALA A 80 -7.11 12.43 1.98
CA ALA A 80 -7.44 12.36 3.39
C ALA A 80 -7.90 13.73 3.89
N ALA A 81 -8.61 13.77 5.02
CA ALA A 81 -8.97 15.00 5.70
C ALA A 81 -8.30 15.06 7.07
N TYR A 82 -7.80 16.25 7.43
CA TYR A 82 -7.28 16.51 8.76
C TYR A 82 -8.41 16.69 9.77
N ASP A 83 -8.32 16.04 10.92
CA ASP A 83 -9.13 16.33 12.10
C ASP A 83 -8.25 16.99 13.18
N ALA A 84 -8.40 18.31 13.30
CA ALA A 84 -7.68 19.11 14.30
C ALA A 84 -8.10 18.81 15.75
N GLY A 85 -9.28 18.24 15.98
CA GLY A 85 -9.74 17.87 17.32
C GLY A 85 -9.04 16.63 17.88
N THR A 86 -8.51 15.79 17.00
CA THR A 86 -7.84 14.53 17.36
C THR A 86 -6.38 14.45 16.92
N ASP A 87 -5.90 15.42 16.14
CA ASP A 87 -4.57 15.43 15.51
C ASP A 87 -4.33 14.16 14.66
N THR A 88 -5.34 13.82 13.85
CA THR A 88 -5.31 12.64 12.99
C THR A 88 -5.73 12.96 11.56
N TRP A 89 -5.32 12.11 10.62
CA TRP A 89 -5.89 12.08 9.29
C TRP A 89 -6.98 11.02 9.23
N LYS A 90 -7.96 11.25 8.36
CA LYS A 90 -8.99 10.27 8.01
C LYS A 90 -9.06 10.10 6.50
N PHE A 91 -9.09 8.85 6.02
CA PHE A 91 -9.33 8.61 4.60
C PHE A 91 -10.71 9.12 4.18
N ILE A 92 -10.81 9.81 3.06
CA ILE A 92 -12.09 10.26 2.50
C ILE A 92 -12.28 9.63 1.13
N VAL A 93 -13.47 9.08 0.89
CA VAL A 93 -13.80 8.48 -0.41
C VAL A 93 -14.15 9.58 -1.41
N PRO A 94 -13.40 9.74 -2.51
CA PRO A 94 -13.73 10.73 -3.53
C PRO A 94 -14.82 10.26 -4.50
N HIS A 95 -15.69 11.16 -4.93
CA HIS A 95 -16.58 10.95 -6.07
C HIS A 95 -15.79 11.14 -7.37
N LEU A 96 -15.30 10.06 -7.98
CA LEU A 96 -14.46 10.14 -9.17
C LEU A 96 -15.25 10.20 -10.49
N PHE A 97 -16.36 9.47 -10.60
CA PHE A 97 -17.08 9.28 -11.87
C PHE A 97 -18.58 9.05 -11.69
N GLY A 98 -19.33 9.31 -12.76
CA GLY A 98 -20.78 9.13 -12.81
C GLY A 98 -21.53 10.26 -12.10
N LEU A 99 -22.85 10.13 -12.00
CA LEU A 99 -23.72 11.11 -11.32
C LEU A 99 -24.43 10.52 -10.10
N LYS A 100 -24.14 9.27 -9.75
CA LYS A 100 -24.76 8.59 -8.60
C LYS A 100 -24.24 9.16 -7.27
N GLY A 101 -22.98 9.60 -7.23
CA GLY A 101 -22.35 10.18 -6.05
C GLY A 101 -22.65 11.67 -5.87
N GLY A 102 -23.31 12.33 -6.83
CA GLY A 102 -23.56 13.76 -6.83
C GLY A 102 -23.28 14.39 -8.21
N PRO A 103 -23.37 15.72 -8.33
CA PRO A 103 -23.16 16.42 -9.60
C PRO A 103 -21.68 16.70 -9.92
N ASN A 104 -20.74 16.43 -9.00
CA ASN A 104 -19.34 16.88 -9.09
C ASN A 104 -18.31 15.73 -9.16
N PRO A 105 -18.38 14.82 -10.16
CA PRO A 105 -17.34 13.80 -10.31
C PRO A 105 -16.00 14.43 -10.68
N TYR A 106 -14.92 14.06 -9.98
CA TYR A 106 -13.58 14.62 -10.19
C TYR A 106 -13.09 14.49 -11.64
N TRP A 107 -13.37 13.38 -12.33
CA TRP A 107 -12.90 13.16 -13.72
C TRP A 107 -13.55 14.09 -14.75
N VAL A 108 -14.57 14.85 -14.36
CA VAL A 108 -15.22 15.88 -15.19
C VAL A 108 -14.95 17.28 -14.65
N ALA A 109 -15.21 17.49 -13.35
CA ALA A 109 -15.12 18.82 -12.73
C ALA A 109 -13.68 19.23 -12.41
N TYR A 110 -12.78 18.27 -12.15
CA TYR A 110 -11.40 18.49 -11.70
C TYR A 110 -11.29 19.38 -10.45
N ASP A 111 -12.28 19.27 -9.56
CA ASP A 111 -12.32 19.93 -8.26
C ASP A 111 -12.34 18.87 -7.17
N TRP A 112 -11.25 18.75 -6.42
CA TRP A 112 -11.12 17.77 -5.35
C TRP A 112 -12.06 18.06 -4.18
N ASP A 113 -12.26 19.34 -3.85
CA ASP A 113 -13.06 19.70 -2.69
C ASP A 113 -14.53 19.31 -2.92
N LEU A 114 -15.07 19.64 -4.10
CA LEU A 114 -16.42 19.24 -4.50
C LEU A 114 -16.58 17.72 -4.61
N ALA A 115 -15.58 17.02 -5.18
CA ALA A 115 -15.62 15.57 -5.30
C ALA A 115 -15.57 14.85 -3.94
N LEU A 116 -14.83 15.41 -2.97
CA LEU A 116 -14.75 14.89 -1.61
C LEU A 116 -16.02 15.21 -0.81
N GLN A 117 -16.64 16.38 -1.03
CA GLN A 117 -17.96 16.69 -0.45
C GLN A 117 -19.04 15.70 -0.94
N ASP A 118 -19.14 15.48 -2.24
CA ASP A 118 -20.05 14.50 -2.85
C ASP A 118 -19.82 13.09 -2.28
N GLY A 119 -18.55 12.66 -2.27
CA GLY A 119 -18.18 11.33 -1.80
C GLY A 119 -18.43 11.12 -0.32
N ALA A 120 -18.07 12.08 0.53
CA ALA A 120 -18.31 12.05 1.96
C ALA A 120 -19.80 12.02 2.30
N LEU A 121 -20.63 12.79 1.58
CA LEU A 121 -22.08 12.74 1.76
C LEU A 121 -22.64 11.36 1.43
N TYR A 122 -22.17 10.73 0.35
CA TYR A 122 -22.62 9.40 -0.07
C TYR A 122 -22.17 8.29 0.90
N THR A 123 -21.01 8.44 1.54
CA THR A 123 -20.44 7.46 2.48
C THR A 123 -20.71 7.78 3.95
N GLU A 124 -21.52 8.81 4.22
CA GLU A 124 -21.83 9.29 5.58
C GLU A 124 -20.57 9.69 6.38
N GLN A 125 -19.50 10.10 5.69
CA GLN A 125 -18.30 10.65 6.32
C GLN A 125 -18.47 12.14 6.62
N VAL A 126 -17.96 12.59 7.77
CA VAL A 126 -17.82 14.02 8.07
C VAL A 126 -16.62 14.55 7.29
N TYR A 127 -16.85 15.59 6.48
CA TYR A 127 -15.81 16.29 5.73
C TYR A 127 -16.02 17.81 5.84
N THR A 128 -14.93 18.55 6.06
CA THR A 128 -14.94 20.01 6.05
C THR A 128 -14.27 20.49 4.76
N PRO A 129 -14.98 21.26 3.92
CA PRO A 129 -14.41 21.87 2.73
C PRO A 129 -13.09 22.61 3.02
N GLY A 130 -12.07 22.37 2.20
CA GLY A 130 -10.75 22.99 2.26
C GLY A 130 -9.75 22.29 3.18
N THR A 131 -10.13 21.20 3.87
CA THR A 131 -9.23 20.51 4.83
C THR A 131 -8.55 19.26 4.26
N TYR A 132 -8.72 18.97 2.96
CA TYR A 132 -8.12 17.79 2.37
C TYR A 132 -6.61 17.95 2.15
N VAL A 133 -5.93 16.82 2.22
CA VAL A 133 -4.55 16.64 1.78
C VAL A 133 -4.44 15.35 0.98
N PHE A 134 -3.27 15.13 0.39
CA PHE A 134 -2.88 13.82 -0.11
C PHE A 134 -1.88 13.21 0.88
N ALA A 135 -2.29 12.14 1.55
CA ALA A 135 -1.45 11.40 2.47
C ALA A 135 -0.76 10.26 1.73
N GLU A 136 0.52 10.03 2.05
CA GLU A 136 1.25 8.84 1.59
C GLU A 136 0.55 7.58 2.10
N THR A 137 0.43 6.57 1.26
CA THR A 137 -0.26 5.33 1.57
C THR A 137 0.50 4.11 1.08
N GLU A 138 0.30 3.00 1.78
CA GLU A 138 0.81 1.70 1.37
C GLU A 138 -0.29 0.64 1.43
N MET A 139 -0.30 -0.26 0.46
CA MET A 139 -1.20 -1.42 0.42
C MET A 139 -0.45 -2.65 -0.05
N LEU A 140 -0.48 -3.73 0.72
CA LEU A 140 0.05 -5.02 0.33
C LEU A 140 -1.05 -5.86 -0.33
N LEU A 141 -0.74 -6.44 -1.49
CA LEU A 141 -1.61 -7.35 -2.23
C LEU A 141 -0.91 -8.69 -2.38
N SER A 142 -1.60 -9.79 -2.08
CA SER A 142 -0.98 -11.13 -2.16
C SER A 142 -0.61 -11.49 -3.60
N VAL A 143 0.55 -12.13 -3.77
CA VAL A 143 1.03 -12.65 -5.05
C VAL A 143 0.96 -14.17 -5.00
N ASN A 144 0.02 -14.76 -5.75
CA ASN A 144 -0.24 -16.21 -5.75
C ASN A 144 -0.18 -16.85 -7.15
N HIS A 145 0.10 -16.04 -8.18
CA HIS A 145 0.17 -16.44 -9.58
C HIS A 145 1.55 -16.09 -10.13
N GLU A 146 1.79 -16.38 -11.42
CA GLU A 146 3.11 -16.19 -12.06
C GLU A 146 4.22 -17.03 -11.41
N VAL A 147 3.86 -18.27 -10.98
CA VAL A 147 4.84 -19.23 -10.46
C VAL A 147 5.85 -19.54 -11.55
N ALA A 148 7.10 -19.16 -11.30
CA ALA A 148 8.21 -19.41 -12.21
C ALA A 148 8.58 -20.91 -12.28
N PRO A 149 9.27 -21.36 -13.34
CA PRO A 149 9.87 -22.69 -13.40
C PRO A 149 10.77 -22.98 -12.20
N ALA A 150 10.88 -24.26 -11.82
CA ALA A 150 11.60 -24.67 -10.61
C ALA A 150 13.10 -24.28 -10.62
N GLU A 151 13.70 -24.15 -11.80
CA GLU A 151 15.08 -23.73 -12.02
C GLU A 151 15.33 -22.26 -11.63
N GLN A 152 14.26 -21.47 -11.52
CA GLN A 152 14.29 -20.06 -11.12
C GLN A 152 13.82 -19.84 -9.68
N ALA A 153 13.53 -20.91 -8.94
CA ALA A 153 13.11 -20.79 -7.54
C ALA A 153 14.24 -20.19 -6.68
N LEU A 154 13.85 -19.31 -5.76
CA LEU A 154 14.78 -18.72 -4.79
C LEU A 154 15.45 -19.86 -3.99
N GLY A 155 16.78 -19.85 -3.93
CA GLY A 155 17.57 -20.90 -3.26
C GLY A 155 17.84 -22.13 -4.11
N ARG A 156 17.44 -22.14 -5.40
CA ARG A 156 17.74 -23.27 -6.30
C ARG A 156 19.18 -23.26 -6.79
N ASN A 157 19.70 -22.09 -7.18
CA ASN A 157 21.01 -21.99 -7.86
C ASN A 157 22.12 -21.56 -6.89
N ASN A 158 21.96 -20.44 -6.18
CA ASN A 158 22.97 -20.00 -5.19
C ASN A 158 22.68 -20.51 -3.77
N GLY A 159 21.67 -21.38 -3.61
CA GLY A 159 21.36 -22.02 -2.33
C GLY A 159 21.05 -20.99 -1.25
N CYS A 160 21.75 -21.09 -0.12
CA CYS A 160 21.56 -20.18 1.02
C CYS A 160 21.83 -18.71 0.66
N GLU A 161 22.75 -18.45 -0.28
CA GLU A 161 23.18 -17.10 -0.67
C GLU A 161 22.11 -16.35 -1.49
N ASP A 162 21.11 -17.05 -2.02
CA ASP A 162 19.97 -16.38 -2.69
C ASP A 162 19.10 -15.59 -1.69
N CYS A 163 19.15 -15.92 -0.40
CA CYS A 163 18.44 -15.20 0.67
C CYS A 163 19.39 -14.46 1.59
N HIS A 164 20.52 -15.09 1.91
CA HIS A 164 21.49 -14.62 2.89
C HIS A 164 22.67 -13.95 2.21
N PHE A 165 23.37 -13.10 2.94
CA PHE A 165 24.56 -12.37 2.49
C PHE A 165 24.32 -11.44 1.30
N SER A 166 23.06 -11.15 0.99
CA SER A 166 22.61 -10.25 -0.09
C SER A 166 21.49 -9.33 0.39
N ASP A 167 21.08 -8.40 -0.47
CA ASP A 167 19.95 -7.47 -0.26
C ASP A 167 18.62 -8.03 -0.77
N VAL A 168 18.57 -9.32 -1.11
CA VAL A 168 17.36 -9.97 -1.64
C VAL A 168 16.23 -10.00 -0.61
N ILE A 169 16.57 -10.14 0.67
CA ILE A 169 15.61 -10.14 1.77
C ILE A 169 15.78 -8.84 2.56
N ASP A 170 14.71 -8.04 2.63
CA ASP A 170 14.61 -6.97 3.60
C ASP A 170 14.28 -7.55 4.98
N TRP A 171 15.34 -7.92 5.71
CA TRP A 171 15.23 -8.47 7.06
C TRP A 171 14.53 -7.49 8.00
N GLN A 172 14.81 -6.20 7.91
CA GLN A 172 14.19 -5.20 8.80
C GLN A 172 12.68 -5.15 8.61
N ALA A 173 12.22 -5.25 7.36
CA ALA A 173 10.81 -5.30 7.04
C ALA A 173 10.10 -6.59 7.52
N LEU A 174 10.87 -7.65 7.83
CA LEU A 174 10.39 -8.87 8.51
C LEU A 174 10.40 -8.76 10.05
N GLY A 175 10.83 -7.63 10.62
CA GLY A 175 10.96 -7.44 12.07
C GLY A 175 12.25 -8.01 12.65
N CYS A 176 13.27 -8.13 11.80
CA CYS A 176 14.60 -8.63 12.12
C CYS A 176 15.59 -7.51 12.39
N THR A 177 16.65 -7.80 13.14
CA THR A 177 17.77 -6.85 13.30
C THR A 177 18.86 -7.05 12.26
N GLY A 178 18.81 -8.13 11.47
CA GLY A 178 19.77 -8.43 10.43
C GLY A 178 19.57 -9.83 9.85
N ASP A 179 20.54 -10.24 9.04
CA ASP A 179 20.58 -11.55 8.40
C ASP A 179 20.86 -12.68 9.42
N PRO A 180 19.94 -13.67 9.56
CA PRO A 180 20.09 -14.85 10.41
C PRO A 180 21.46 -15.55 10.33
N ALA A 181 22.03 -15.60 9.13
CA ALA A 181 23.24 -16.34 8.82
C ALA A 181 24.51 -15.53 9.15
N GLN A 182 24.40 -14.20 9.24
CA GLN A 182 25.52 -13.32 9.60
C GLN A 182 25.61 -13.07 11.10
N GLN A 183 24.46 -13.01 11.78
CA GLN A 183 24.39 -12.73 13.21
C GLN A 183 23.38 -13.64 13.89
N VAL A 184 23.86 -14.49 14.80
CA VAL A 184 23.01 -15.37 15.61
C VAL A 184 21.96 -14.53 16.35
N GLY A 185 20.69 -14.90 16.20
CA GLY A 185 19.56 -14.22 16.84
C GLY A 185 19.08 -12.95 16.13
N SER A 186 19.59 -12.63 14.93
CA SER A 186 19.18 -11.43 14.18
C SER A 186 17.92 -11.61 13.34
N CYS A 187 17.64 -12.82 12.85
CA CYS A 187 16.28 -13.32 12.60
C CYS A 187 16.23 -14.85 12.33
N PRO A 188 15.04 -15.47 12.22
CA PRO A 188 14.84 -16.92 12.23
C PRO A 188 14.16 -17.54 10.99
#